data_AF-A0A7J8NH97-F1
#
_entry.id   AF-A0A7J8NH97-F1
#
_cell.length_a   1.000
_cell.length_b   1.000
_cell.length_c   1.000
_cell.angle_alpha   90.00
_cell.angle_beta   90.00
_cell.angle_gamma   90.00
#
_symmetry.space_group_name_H-M   'P 1'
#
loop_
_entity.id
_entity.type
_entity.pdbx_description
1 polymer ?
#
loop_
_entity_poly.entity_id
_entity_poly.type
_entity_poly.pdbx_seq_one_letter_code
_entity_poly.pdbx_strand_id
1 'polypeptide(L)'
;MDPFIILKNAAQNGDVNKLYQAIAKDSNVLEHYDKTPFAETPLHIATSRGHINFALEIMRLKPSLSKKLDEQGWSPMHVALQHNQTSMVYRLIETDPTLVGVKGREGFTPLHYVVQNDGVNLLREFLAVSPHSVMDTTNKGKTALHIAVEKGNTRALEALLSFLR
;
A
#
# COMPACT_ATOMS: atom_id res chain seq x y z
N MET A 1 1.82 -2.86 -30.35
CA MET A 1 2.37 -2.34 -29.07
C MET A 1 2.16 -3.41 -28.02
N ASP A 2 3.21 -3.71 -27.26
CA ASP A 2 3.26 -4.74 -26.22
C ASP A 2 2.20 -4.49 -25.12
N PRO A 3 1.38 -5.49 -24.72
CA PRO A 3 0.40 -5.34 -23.64
C PRO A 3 0.99 -4.86 -22.31
N PHE A 4 2.24 -5.23 -21.98
CA PHE A 4 2.92 -4.76 -20.77
C PHE A 4 3.21 -3.26 -20.82
N ILE A 5 3.66 -2.76 -21.97
CA ILE A 5 3.90 -1.33 -22.20
C ILE A 5 2.59 -0.56 -22.12
N ILE A 6 1.51 -1.08 -22.75
CA ILE A 6 0.19 -0.45 -22.70
C ILE A 6 -0.29 -0.38 -21.25
N LEU A 7 -0.20 -1.47 -20.51
CA LEU A 7 -0.65 -1.56 -19.12
C LEU A 7 0.15 -0.64 -18.19
N LYS A 8 1.47 -0.58 -18.36
CA LYS A 8 2.32 0.37 -17.61
C LYS A 8 1.92 1.82 -17.87
N ASN A 9 1.72 2.18 -19.14
CA ASN A 9 1.25 3.52 -19.53
C ASN A 9 -0.16 3.81 -19.00
N ALA A 10 -1.05 2.80 -19.00
CA ALA A 10 -2.40 2.91 -18.46
C ALA A 10 -2.35 3.25 -16.97
N ALA A 11 -1.54 2.51 -16.20
CA ALA A 11 -1.36 2.74 -14.77
C ALA A 11 -0.75 4.11 -14.46
N GLN A 12 0.21 4.58 -15.27
CA GLN A 12 0.82 5.91 -15.10
C GLN A 12 -0.18 7.06 -15.27
N ASN A 13 -1.22 6.86 -16.08
CA ASN A 13 -2.21 7.87 -16.44
C ASN A 13 -3.59 7.63 -15.80
N GLY A 14 -3.76 6.54 -15.04
CA GLY A 14 -5.06 6.16 -14.48
C GLY A 14 -6.10 5.75 -15.54
N ASP A 15 -5.66 5.34 -16.72
CA ASP A 15 -6.51 5.08 -17.89
C ASP A 15 -7.09 3.65 -17.86
N VAL A 16 -8.29 3.51 -17.31
CA VAL A 16 -9.00 2.22 -17.22
C VAL A 16 -9.32 1.64 -18.61
N ASN A 17 -9.54 2.47 -19.63
CA ASN A 17 -9.79 1.97 -20.98
C ASN A 17 -8.55 1.28 -21.55
N LYS A 18 -7.37 1.86 -21.36
CA LYS A 18 -6.11 1.23 -21.78
C LYS A 18 -5.75 -0.02 -20.98
N LEU A 19 -6.17 -0.10 -19.70
CA LEU A 19 -6.10 -1.36 -18.95
C LEU A 19 -6.88 -2.47 -19.68
N TYR A 20 -8.12 -2.20 -20.05
CA TYR A 20 -8.92 -3.17 -20.81
C TYR A 20 -8.36 -3.47 -22.20
N GLN A 21 -7.76 -2.49 -22.88
CA GLN A 21 -7.04 -2.74 -24.14
C GLN A 21 -5.84 -3.66 -23.97
N ALA A 22 -5.08 -3.54 -22.88
CA ALA A 22 -3.97 -4.44 -22.57
C ALA A 22 -4.47 -5.87 -22.30
N ILE A 23 -5.53 -6.01 -21.49
CA ILE A 23 -6.15 -7.31 -21.19
C ILE A 23 -6.73 -7.96 -22.46
N ALA A 24 -7.35 -7.18 -23.35
CA ALA A 24 -7.85 -7.70 -24.62
C ALA A 24 -6.75 -8.22 -25.55
N LYS A 25 -5.51 -7.70 -25.41
CA LYS A 25 -4.35 -8.17 -26.16
C LYS A 25 -3.69 -9.39 -25.53
N ASP A 26 -3.70 -9.47 -24.20
CA ASP A 26 -3.23 -10.62 -23.45
C ASP A 26 -4.05 -10.76 -22.16
N SER A 27 -4.93 -11.77 -22.12
CA SER A 27 -5.79 -12.03 -20.97
C SER A 27 -5.00 -12.43 -19.71
N ASN A 28 -3.75 -12.86 -19.86
CA ASN A 28 -2.86 -13.24 -18.77
C ASN A 28 -1.91 -12.11 -18.34
N VAL A 29 -2.05 -10.90 -18.88
CA VAL A 29 -1.13 -9.79 -18.58
C VAL A 29 -1.03 -9.48 -17.07
N LEU A 30 -2.15 -9.57 -16.34
CA LEU A 30 -2.17 -9.38 -14.89
C LEU A 30 -1.64 -10.61 -14.13
N GLU A 31 -1.88 -11.81 -14.66
CA GLU A 31 -1.37 -13.06 -14.11
C GLU A 31 0.16 -13.11 -14.16
N HIS A 32 0.76 -12.55 -15.21
CA HIS A 32 2.22 -12.43 -15.32
C HIS A 32 2.79 -11.65 -14.12
N TYR A 33 2.24 -10.46 -13.81
CA TYR A 33 2.65 -9.71 -12.62
C TYR A 33 2.43 -10.48 -11.32
N ASP A 34 1.34 -11.25 -11.24
CA ASP A 34 1.04 -12.04 -10.05
C ASP A 34 2.01 -13.20 -9.84
N LYS A 35 2.57 -13.76 -10.92
CA LYS A 35 3.57 -14.84 -10.84
C LYS A 35 5.00 -14.33 -10.72
N THR A 36 5.31 -13.14 -11.20
CA THR A 36 6.67 -12.57 -11.12
C THR A 36 6.99 -12.13 -9.70
N PRO A 37 7.95 -12.73 -8.99
CA PRO A 37 8.31 -12.31 -7.65
C PRO A 37 8.88 -10.89 -7.63
N PHE A 38 8.57 -10.11 -6.60
CA PHE A 38 9.15 -8.77 -6.37
C PHE A 38 9.05 -7.81 -7.58
N ALA A 39 7.96 -7.86 -8.36
CA ALA A 39 7.79 -7.00 -9.53
C ALA A 39 7.04 -5.70 -9.19
N GLU A 40 7.47 -4.57 -9.77
CA GLU A 40 6.65 -3.35 -9.79
C GLU A 40 5.38 -3.62 -10.62
N THR A 41 4.25 -3.79 -9.94
CA THR A 41 2.95 -4.05 -10.57
C THR A 41 2.27 -2.75 -11.03
N PRO A 42 1.30 -2.82 -11.96
CA PRO A 42 0.47 -1.66 -12.32
C PRO A 42 -0.23 -1.02 -11.11
N LEU A 43 -0.49 -1.78 -10.05
CA LEU A 43 -1.08 -1.26 -8.82
C LEU A 43 -0.10 -0.40 -8.01
N HIS A 44 1.19 -0.75 -7.95
CA HIS A 44 2.23 0.11 -7.34
C HIS A 44 2.31 1.46 -8.07
N ILE A 45 2.31 1.42 -9.41
CA ILE A 45 2.36 2.64 -10.24
C ILE A 45 1.12 3.50 -10.00
N ALA A 46 -0.08 2.92 -10.05
CA ALA A 46 -1.32 3.66 -9.85
C ALA A 46 -1.43 4.25 -8.44
N THR A 47 -1.01 3.50 -7.41
CA THR A 47 -1.03 3.94 -6.02
C THR A 47 -0.03 5.06 -5.75
N SER A 48 1.19 5.02 -6.31
CA SER A 48 2.18 6.12 -6.20
C SER A 48 1.67 7.45 -6.77
N ARG A 49 0.75 7.39 -7.75
CA ARG A 49 0.21 8.54 -8.47
C ARG A 49 -1.18 8.97 -8.00
N GLY A 50 -1.79 8.24 -7.07
CA GLY A 50 -3.14 8.55 -6.58
C GLY A 50 -4.27 8.24 -7.57
N HIS A 51 -4.04 7.36 -8.56
CA HIS A 51 -5.05 6.98 -9.57
C HIS A 51 -6.07 5.98 -9.00
N ILE A 52 -6.97 6.47 -8.15
CA ILE A 52 -7.88 5.64 -7.34
C ILE A 52 -8.74 4.69 -8.19
N ASN A 53 -9.41 5.19 -9.22
CA ASN A 53 -10.30 4.36 -10.04
C ASN A 53 -9.55 3.21 -10.73
N PHE A 54 -8.34 3.49 -11.22
CA PHE A 54 -7.48 2.48 -11.83
C PHE A 54 -7.01 1.45 -10.80
N ALA A 55 -6.57 1.91 -9.63
CA ALA A 55 -6.10 1.03 -8.55
C ALA A 55 -7.21 0.06 -8.09
N LEU A 56 -8.41 0.59 -7.87
CA LEU A 56 -9.58 -0.21 -7.50
C LEU A 56 -9.95 -1.23 -8.57
N GLU A 57 -9.88 -0.83 -9.83
CA GLU A 57 -10.20 -1.74 -10.93
C GLU A 57 -9.17 -2.89 -11.04
N ILE A 58 -7.88 -2.60 -10.85
CA ILE A 58 -6.85 -3.65 -10.77
C ILE A 58 -7.10 -4.57 -9.57
N MET A 59 -7.44 -4.03 -8.40
CA MET A 59 -7.75 -4.84 -7.21
C MET A 59 -8.98 -5.72 -7.42
N ARG A 60 -9.99 -5.22 -8.14
CA ARG A 60 -11.18 -6.00 -8.50
C ARG A 60 -10.86 -7.13 -9.46
N LEU A 61 -10.06 -6.85 -10.49
CA LEU A 61 -9.69 -7.82 -11.53
C LEU A 61 -8.68 -8.86 -11.05
N LYS A 62 -7.74 -8.46 -10.19
CA LYS A 62 -6.67 -9.30 -9.68
C LYS A 62 -6.32 -8.94 -8.22
N PRO A 63 -7.13 -9.39 -7.24
CA PRO A 63 -6.97 -9.03 -5.83
C PRO A 63 -5.61 -9.34 -5.23
N SER A 64 -4.92 -10.40 -5.67
CA SER A 64 -3.60 -10.78 -5.16
C SER A 64 -2.54 -9.69 -5.35
N LEU A 65 -2.70 -8.79 -6.34
CA LEU A 65 -1.76 -7.68 -6.56
C LEU A 65 -1.78 -6.65 -5.43
N SER A 66 -2.82 -6.58 -4.59
CA SER A 66 -2.93 -5.61 -3.48
C SER A 66 -1.93 -5.84 -2.36
N LYS A 67 -1.43 -7.08 -2.22
CA LYS A 67 -0.46 -7.49 -1.19
C LYS A 67 0.93 -7.79 -1.78
N LYS A 68 1.08 -7.75 -3.10
CA LYS A 68 2.33 -8.00 -3.80
C LYS A 68 3.40 -7.00 -3.35
N LEU A 69 4.63 -7.46 -3.18
CA LEU A 69 5.77 -6.59 -2.93
C LEU A 69 6.50 -6.29 -4.24
N ASP A 70 6.98 -5.05 -4.40
CA ASP A 70 7.88 -4.63 -5.47
C ASP A 70 9.35 -5.03 -5.18
N GLU A 71 10.26 -4.60 -6.04
CA GLU A 71 11.70 -4.88 -5.97
C GLU A 71 12.35 -4.27 -4.72
N GLN A 72 11.74 -3.24 -4.14
CA GLN A 72 12.18 -2.61 -2.89
C GLN A 72 11.56 -3.27 -1.66
N GLY A 73 10.69 -4.27 -1.85
CA GLY A 73 9.99 -4.99 -0.80
C GLY A 73 8.76 -4.24 -0.28
N TRP A 74 8.18 -3.33 -1.04
CA TRP A 74 7.05 -2.52 -0.64
C TRP A 74 5.77 -2.96 -1.31
N SER A 75 4.66 -2.95 -0.55
CA SER A 75 3.33 -3.19 -1.10
C SER A 75 2.74 -1.90 -1.71
N PRO A 76 1.65 -1.97 -2.49
CA PRO A 76 1.01 -0.77 -3.01
C PRO A 76 0.57 0.23 -1.94
N MET A 77 0.18 -0.24 -0.74
CA MET A 77 -0.13 0.66 0.38
C MET A 77 1.11 1.39 0.90
N HIS A 78 2.26 0.73 1.00
CA HIS A 78 3.53 1.40 1.36
C HIS A 78 3.90 2.45 0.32
N VAL A 79 3.76 2.12 -0.97
CA VAL A 79 4.05 3.06 -2.06
C VAL A 79 3.11 4.27 -2.03
N ALA A 80 1.81 4.07 -1.77
CA ALA A 80 0.87 5.19 -1.58
C ALA A 80 1.30 6.11 -0.42
N LEU A 81 1.71 5.52 0.72
CA LEU A 81 2.20 6.27 1.87
C LEU A 81 3.49 7.05 1.56
N GLN A 82 4.44 6.43 0.88
CA GLN A 82 5.70 7.06 0.49
C GLN A 82 5.51 8.26 -0.43
N HIS A 83 4.46 8.24 -1.25
CA HIS A 83 4.12 9.30 -2.18
C HIS A 83 3.06 10.28 -1.64
N ASN A 84 2.76 10.23 -0.33
CA ASN A 84 1.78 11.11 0.33
C ASN A 84 0.36 11.04 -0.30
N GLN A 85 -0.03 9.87 -0.84
CA GLN A 85 -1.32 9.67 -1.49
C GLN A 85 -2.40 9.31 -0.46
N THR A 86 -2.69 10.21 0.48
CA THR A 86 -3.57 9.94 1.63
C THR A 86 -4.97 9.46 1.21
N SER A 87 -5.60 10.07 0.21
CA SER A 87 -6.91 9.63 -0.30
C SER A 87 -6.88 8.21 -0.88
N MET A 88 -5.77 7.84 -1.54
CA MET A 88 -5.56 6.47 -2.00
C MET A 88 -5.46 5.52 -0.81
N VAL A 89 -4.71 5.87 0.24
CA VAL A 89 -4.57 5.00 1.43
C VAL A 89 -5.91 4.76 2.10
N TYR A 90 -6.73 5.80 2.32
CA TYR A 90 -8.08 5.60 2.85
C TYR A 90 -8.89 4.66 1.97
N ARG A 91 -8.83 4.85 0.65
CA ARG A 91 -9.58 4.00 -0.26
C ARG A 91 -9.09 2.55 -0.28
N LEU A 92 -7.79 2.31 -0.12
CA LEU A 92 -7.23 0.96 0.05
C LEU A 92 -7.75 0.31 1.34
N ILE A 93 -7.80 1.05 2.45
CA ILE A 93 -8.35 0.55 3.73
C ILE A 93 -9.84 0.21 3.61
N GLU A 94 -10.64 1.10 3.00
CA GLU A 94 -12.06 0.86 2.74
C GLU A 94 -12.29 -0.40 1.89
N THR A 95 -11.37 -0.69 0.98
CA THR A 95 -11.49 -1.82 0.05
C THR A 95 -11.04 -3.13 0.69
N ASP A 96 -9.92 -3.12 1.40
CA ASP A 96 -9.40 -4.27 2.15
C ASP A 96 -8.63 -3.78 3.39
N PRO A 97 -9.24 -3.83 4.60
CA PRO A 97 -8.59 -3.37 5.81
C PRO A 97 -7.39 -4.24 6.20
N THR A 98 -7.27 -5.47 5.68
CA THR A 98 -6.12 -6.35 5.99
C THR A 98 -4.82 -5.84 5.37
N LEU A 99 -4.88 -4.90 4.43
CA LEU A 99 -3.70 -4.29 3.80
C LEU A 99 -2.81 -3.53 4.78
N VAL A 100 -3.38 -3.01 5.89
CA VAL A 100 -2.61 -2.27 6.91
C VAL A 100 -1.59 -3.14 7.66
N GLY A 101 -1.76 -4.46 7.62
CA GLY A 101 -0.88 -5.45 8.26
C GLY A 101 0.13 -6.10 7.32
N VAL A 102 0.18 -5.71 6.04
CA VAL A 102 1.12 -6.32 5.08
C VAL A 102 2.54 -5.95 5.48
N LYS A 103 3.39 -6.95 5.75
CA LYS A 103 4.80 -6.74 6.04
C LYS A 103 5.59 -6.57 4.75
N GLY A 104 6.20 -5.41 4.57
CA GLY A 104 7.16 -5.11 3.52
C GLY A 104 8.60 -5.39 3.96
N ARG A 105 9.53 -4.61 3.41
CA ARG A 105 10.97 -4.71 3.66
C ARG A 105 11.29 -4.58 5.16
N GLU A 106 12.19 -5.44 5.64
CA GLU A 106 12.57 -5.53 7.06
C GLU A 106 11.38 -5.76 8.03
N GLY A 107 10.26 -6.29 7.55
CA GLY A 107 9.06 -6.51 8.37
C GLY A 107 8.30 -5.23 8.71
N PHE A 108 8.61 -4.10 8.05
CA PHE A 108 7.84 -2.87 8.21
C PHE A 108 6.40 -3.08 7.75
N THR A 109 5.45 -2.67 8.58
CA THR A 109 4.04 -2.58 8.19
C THR A 109 3.71 -1.14 7.78
N PRO A 110 2.62 -0.93 7.03
CA PRO A 110 2.09 0.40 6.75
C PRO A 110 1.90 1.27 8.01
N LEU A 111 1.50 0.70 9.15
CA LEU A 111 1.42 1.44 10.42
C LEU A 111 2.77 2.03 10.86
N HIS A 112 3.85 1.24 10.78
CA HIS A 112 5.20 1.72 11.09
C HIS A 112 5.62 2.89 10.18
N TYR A 113 5.14 2.92 8.94
CA TYR A 113 5.37 4.04 8.01
C TYR A 113 4.56 5.28 8.39
N VAL A 114 3.28 5.11 8.72
CA VAL A 114 2.40 6.22 9.13
C VAL A 114 2.96 6.96 10.34
N VAL A 115 3.52 6.24 11.32
CA VAL A 115 4.12 6.82 12.53
C VAL A 115 5.34 7.69 12.24
N GLN A 116 6.08 7.40 11.17
CA GLN A 116 7.22 8.23 10.76
C GLN A 116 6.79 9.59 10.20
N ASN A 117 5.50 9.77 9.89
CA ASN A 117 4.95 10.99 9.31
C ASN A 117 3.98 11.67 10.29
N ASP A 118 3.67 12.95 10.07
CA ASP A 118 2.80 13.75 10.96
C ASP A 118 1.29 13.46 10.82
N GLY A 119 0.93 12.35 10.17
CA GLY A 119 -0.44 11.98 9.81
C GLY A 119 -1.24 11.32 10.94
N VAL A 120 -1.49 12.02 12.05
CA VAL A 120 -2.21 11.47 13.23
C VAL A 120 -3.61 10.95 12.89
N ASN A 121 -4.33 11.60 11.96
CA ASN A 121 -5.66 11.13 11.54
C ASN A 121 -5.58 9.78 10.82
N LEU A 122 -4.60 9.63 9.91
CA LEU A 122 -4.37 8.37 9.23
C LEU A 122 -3.92 7.28 10.20
N LEU A 123 -3.11 7.64 11.20
CA LEU A 123 -2.73 6.74 12.29
C LEU A 123 -3.96 6.23 13.03
N ARG A 124 -4.88 7.11 13.42
CA ARG A 124 -6.13 6.72 14.10
C ARG A 124 -6.98 5.79 13.25
N GLU A 125 -7.06 6.02 11.95
CA GLU A 125 -7.81 5.12 11.06
C GLU A 125 -7.18 3.73 10.96
N PHE A 126 -5.85 3.64 10.87
CA PHE A 126 -5.16 2.35 10.90
C PHE A 126 -5.43 1.59 12.20
N LEU A 127 -5.40 2.29 13.34
CA LEU A 127 -5.66 1.71 14.65
C LEU A 127 -7.13 1.32 14.82
N ALA A 128 -8.07 2.03 14.19
CA ALA A 128 -9.48 1.68 14.21
C ALA A 128 -9.76 0.38 13.45
N VAL A 129 -9.16 0.18 12.27
CA VAL A 129 -9.36 -1.03 11.46
C VAL A 129 -8.49 -2.21 11.89
N SER A 130 -7.37 -1.95 12.59
CA SER A 130 -6.48 -2.99 13.10
C SER A 130 -5.86 -2.61 14.45
N PRO A 131 -6.63 -2.67 15.56
CA PRO A 131 -6.13 -2.29 16.88
C PRO A 131 -4.90 -3.08 17.31
N HIS A 132 -4.82 -4.36 16.96
CA HIS A 132 -3.71 -5.25 17.32
C HIS A 132 -2.40 -4.92 16.59
N SER A 133 -2.44 -4.13 15.51
CA SER A 133 -1.24 -3.78 14.73
C SER A 133 -0.24 -2.92 15.51
N VAL A 134 -0.63 -2.30 16.64
CA VAL A 134 0.29 -1.63 17.57
C VAL A 134 1.38 -2.55 18.12
N MET A 135 1.10 -3.85 18.17
CA MET A 135 2.02 -4.88 18.66
C MET A 135 2.88 -5.49 17.55
N ASP A 136 2.62 -5.15 16.28
CA ASP A 136 3.44 -5.63 15.18
C ASP A 136 4.88 -5.16 15.35
N THR A 137 5.80 -6.05 15.04
CA THR A 137 7.23 -5.77 15.10
C THR A 137 7.87 -5.90 13.73
N THR A 138 8.79 -4.97 13.46
CA THR A 138 9.82 -5.10 12.43
C THR A 138 10.75 -6.28 12.74
N ASN A 139 11.58 -6.69 11.78
CA ASN A 139 12.57 -7.75 11.97
C ASN A 139 13.61 -7.42 13.05
N LYS A 140 13.72 -6.14 13.45
CA LYS A 140 14.59 -5.67 14.55
C LYS A 140 13.85 -5.62 15.90
N GLY A 141 12.62 -6.14 15.98
CA GLY A 141 11.82 -6.14 17.21
C GLY A 141 11.17 -4.79 17.56
N LYS A 142 11.27 -3.78 16.68
CA LYS A 142 10.67 -2.45 16.94
C LYS A 142 9.19 -2.45 16.60
N THR A 143 8.37 -1.93 17.52
CA THR A 143 6.95 -1.62 17.32
C THR A 143 6.76 -0.19 16.82
N ALA A 144 5.52 0.15 16.44
CA ALA A 144 5.10 1.52 16.15
C ALA A 144 5.49 2.52 17.26
N LEU A 145 5.34 2.15 18.53
CA LEU A 145 5.75 2.99 19.67
C LEU A 145 7.26 3.29 19.69
N HIS A 146 8.10 2.27 19.44
CA HIS A 146 9.55 2.46 19.39
C HIS A 146 9.93 3.47 18.29
N ILE A 147 9.30 3.36 17.12
CA ILE A 147 9.53 4.28 16.00
C ILE A 147 9.09 5.70 16.34
N ALA A 148 7.93 5.88 16.99
CA ALA A 148 7.45 7.20 17.40
C ALA A 148 8.47 7.92 18.32
N VAL A 149 9.03 7.18 19.28
CA VAL A 149 10.06 7.69 20.20
C VAL A 149 11.35 8.02 19.45
N GLU A 150 11.85 7.11 18.60
CA GLU A 150 13.09 7.33 17.83
C GLU A 150 13.01 8.54 16.88
N LYS A 151 11.82 8.83 16.37
CA LYS A 151 11.58 9.99 15.48
C LYS A 151 11.20 11.27 16.24
N GLY A 152 11.00 11.20 17.55
CA GLY A 152 10.50 12.33 18.35
C GLY A 152 9.08 12.76 17.98
N ASN A 153 8.27 11.87 17.37
CA ASN A 153 6.89 12.17 16.98
C ASN A 153 5.95 12.02 18.18
N THR A 154 5.92 13.05 19.02
CA THR A 154 5.12 13.08 20.26
C THR A 154 3.64 12.91 20.00
N ARG A 155 3.12 13.45 18.89
CA ARG A 155 1.70 13.32 18.52
C ARG A 155 1.33 11.88 18.18
N ALA A 156 2.18 11.18 17.41
CA ALA A 156 1.97 9.76 17.14
C ALA A 156 2.10 8.91 18.40
N LEU A 157 3.06 9.24 19.27
CA LEU A 157 3.23 8.58 20.57
C LEU A 157 1.97 8.70 21.44
N GLU A 158 1.43 9.91 21.59
CA GLU A 158 0.20 10.17 22.34
C GLU A 158 -0.99 9.40 21.75
N ALA A 159 -1.14 9.42 20.43
CA ALA A 159 -2.19 8.65 19.75
C ALA A 159 -2.05 7.14 20.02
N LEU A 160 -0.86 6.56 19.84
CA LEU A 160 -0.62 5.14 20.11
C LEU A 160 -0.89 4.78 21.57
N LEU A 161 -0.45 5.60 22.53
CA LEU A 161 -0.68 5.36 23.96
C LEU A 161 -2.16 5.44 24.34
N SER A 162 -2.95 6.26 23.64
CA SER A 162 -4.39 6.37 23.90
C SER A 162 -5.17 5.11 23.51
N PHE A 163 -4.66 4.30 22.58
CA PHE A 163 -5.26 3.02 22.16
C PHE A 163 -4.82 1.81 23.00
N LEU A 164 -3.84 1.98 23.88
CA LEU A 164 -3.30 0.92 24.75
C LEU A 164 -3.83 0.97 26.19
N ARG A 165 -4.71 1.92 26.49
CA ARG A 165 -5.39 2.07 27.78
C ARG A 165 -6.71 1.32 27.76
#